data_AF-A0A1G0HND2-F1
#
_entry.id   AF-A0A1G0HND2-F1
#
_cell.length_a   1.000
_cell.length_b   1.000
_cell.length_c   1.000
_cell.angle_alpha   90.00
_cell.angle_beta   90.00
_cell.angle_gamma   90.00
#
_symmetry.space_group_name_H-M   'P 1'
#
loop_
_entity.id
_entity.type
_entity.pdbx_description
1 polymer ?
#
loop_
_entity_poly.entity_id
_entity_poly.type
_entity_poly.pdbx_seq_one_letter_code
_entity_poly.pdbx_strand_id
1 'polypeptide(L)'
;MGKEASFICRIRNENEHETALILMEELIEEYDLYRPLIEILSRSIDLYENESITFKKFNAKIKSVDSSIAVLKILMDQNQLGVSDFPEIGSKSLVSKILHGKRRLTVDHINALCKRFGIEPAVFF
;
A
#
# COMPACT_ATOMS: atom_id res chain seq x y z
N MET A 1 -33.47 0.14 17.63
CA MET A 1 -32.80 0.99 16.62
C MET A 1 -31.26 1.05 16.74
N GLY A 2 -30.62 0.63 17.84
CA GLY A 2 -29.15 0.72 17.97
C GLY A 2 -28.30 -0.44 17.41
N LYS A 3 -28.85 -1.34 16.60
CA LYS A 3 -28.13 -2.51 16.05
C LYS A 3 -27.77 -2.40 14.56
N GLU A 4 -28.51 -1.60 13.78
CA GLU A 4 -28.39 -1.62 12.32
C GLU A 4 -27.13 -0.90 11.79
N ALA A 5 -26.44 -0.13 12.64
CA ALA A 5 -25.27 0.66 12.24
C ALA A 5 -24.06 0.50 13.17
N SER A 6 -24.01 -0.56 14.00
CA SER A 6 -22.89 -0.75 14.94
C SER A 6 -21.53 -0.94 14.25
N PHE A 7 -21.55 -1.42 13.01
CA PHE A 7 -20.36 -1.62 12.19
C PHE A 7 -19.63 -0.31 11.85
N ILE A 8 -20.34 0.83 11.84
CA ILE A 8 -19.74 2.16 11.61
C ILE A 8 -18.63 2.41 12.62
N CYS A 9 -18.84 2.07 13.90
CA CYS A 9 -17.85 2.26 14.95
C CYS A 9 -16.91 1.06 15.12
N ARG A 10 -17.40 -0.17 14.88
CA ARG A 10 -16.59 -1.39 15.01
C ARG A 10 -17.18 -2.57 14.25
N ILE A 11 -16.46 -3.03 13.23
CA ILE A 11 -16.74 -4.26 12.49
C ILE A 11 -16.28 -5.48 13.30
N ARG A 12 -17.10 -6.54 13.33
CA ARG A 12 -16.87 -7.75 14.13
C ARG A 12 -16.79 -9.02 13.30
N ASN A 13 -17.26 -8.98 12.06
CA ASN A 13 -17.35 -10.13 11.18
C ASN A 13 -17.31 -9.69 9.71
N GLU A 14 -17.22 -10.67 8.82
CA GLU A 14 -17.08 -10.47 7.38
C GLU A 14 -18.30 -9.79 6.74
N ASN A 15 -19.51 -10.11 7.18
CA ASN A 15 -20.73 -9.47 6.65
C ASN A 15 -20.80 -7.97 7.02
N GLU A 16 -20.41 -7.62 8.24
CA GLU A 16 -20.28 -6.21 8.65
C GLU A 16 -19.17 -5.49 7.89
N HIS A 17 -18.08 -6.17 7.53
CA HIS A 17 -17.00 -5.62 6.71
C HIS A 17 -17.48 -5.33 5.28
N GLU A 18 -18.16 -6.28 4.65
CA GLU A 18 -18.75 -6.10 3.32
C GLU A 18 -19.77 -4.95 3.30
N THR A 19 -20.65 -4.90 4.29
CA THR A 19 -21.61 -3.79 4.44
C THR A 19 -20.91 -2.44 4.60
N ALA A 20 -19.82 -2.41 5.38
CA ALA A 20 -19.01 -1.20 5.56
C ALA A 20 -18.33 -0.75 4.26
N LEU A 21 -17.87 -1.68 3.42
CA LEU A 21 -17.27 -1.36 2.13
C LEU A 21 -18.30 -0.78 1.15
N ILE A 22 -19.48 -1.39 1.05
CA ILE A 22 -20.59 -0.87 0.23
C ILE A 22 -20.97 0.54 0.66
N LEU A 23 -21.13 0.76 1.97
CA LEU A 23 -21.44 2.09 2.48
C LEU A 23 -20.29 3.08 2.20
N MET A 24 -19.03 2.67 2.32
CA MET A 24 -17.89 3.53 2.00
C MET A 24 -17.90 3.98 0.53
N GLU A 25 -18.20 3.07 -0.39
CA GLU A 25 -18.33 3.38 -1.82
C GLU A 25 -19.42 4.43 -2.07
N GLU A 26 -20.59 4.28 -1.46
CA GLU A 26 -21.68 5.25 -1.55
C GLU A 26 -21.30 6.63 -0.98
N LEU A 27 -20.63 6.67 0.17
CA LEU A 27 -20.28 7.94 0.83
C LEU A 27 -19.19 8.72 0.10
N ILE A 28 -18.25 8.02 -0.56
CA ILE A 28 -17.16 8.67 -1.30
C ILE A 28 -17.68 9.47 -2.50
N GLU A 29 -18.86 9.14 -3.06
CA GLU A 29 -19.48 9.90 -4.15
C GLU A 29 -19.71 11.38 -3.75
N GLU A 30 -20.04 11.63 -2.48
CA GLU A 30 -20.25 12.96 -1.91
C GLU A 30 -19.26 13.19 -0.75
N TYR A 31 -17.96 13.03 -1.05
CA TYR A 31 -16.87 13.01 -0.08
C TYR A 31 -16.90 14.18 0.92
N ASP A 32 -17.03 15.41 0.43
CA ASP A 32 -16.98 16.61 1.30
C ASP A 32 -18.17 16.67 2.27
N LEU A 33 -19.35 16.18 1.84
CA LEU A 33 -20.56 16.15 2.66
C LEU A 33 -20.45 15.10 3.77
N TYR A 34 -19.91 13.93 3.45
CA TYR A 34 -19.88 12.78 4.36
C TYR A 34 -18.54 12.55 5.04
N ARG A 35 -17.56 13.44 4.88
CA ARG A 35 -16.21 13.32 5.42
C ARG A 35 -16.14 12.80 6.87
N PRO A 36 -16.92 13.32 7.85
CA PRO A 36 -16.83 12.81 9.21
C PRO A 36 -17.22 11.33 9.34
N LEU A 37 -18.21 10.89 8.56
CA LEU A 37 -18.67 9.50 8.55
C LEU A 37 -17.66 8.59 7.83
N ILE A 38 -17.11 9.05 6.71
CA ILE A 38 -16.03 8.37 5.97
C ILE A 38 -14.83 8.14 6.90
N GLU A 39 -14.42 9.14 7.68
CA GLU A 39 -13.29 9.01 8.61
C GLU A 39 -13.54 7.95 9.69
N ILE A 40 -14.76 7.90 10.26
CA ILE A 40 -15.12 6.89 11.26
C ILE A 40 -15.16 5.49 10.64
N LEU A 41 -15.81 5.35 9.49
CA LEU A 41 -15.97 4.07 8.80
C LEU A 41 -14.62 3.53 8.33
N SER A 42 -13.76 4.40 7.79
CA SER A 42 -12.39 4.08 7.38
C SER A 42 -11.60 3.50 8.56
N ARG A 43 -11.70 4.12 9.75
CA ARG A 43 -11.06 3.61 10.95
C ARG A 43 -11.60 2.25 11.38
N SER A 44 -12.91 2.03 11.27
CA SER A 44 -13.53 0.74 11.61
C SER A 44 -13.06 -0.38 10.69
N ILE A 45 -12.99 -0.10 9.37
CA ILE A 45 -12.47 -1.02 8.35
C ILE A 45 -11.00 -1.35 8.62
N ASP A 46 -10.16 -0.33 8.79
CA ASP A 46 -8.72 -0.50 9.04
C ASP A 46 -8.45 -1.35 10.29
N LEU A 47 -9.19 -1.12 11.38
CA LEU A 47 -9.07 -1.94 12.60
C LEU A 47 -9.40 -3.41 12.33
N TYR A 48 -10.49 -3.69 11.61
CA TYR A 48 -10.89 -5.06 11.31
C TYR A 48 -9.89 -5.75 10.37
N GLU A 49 -9.44 -5.09 9.32
CA GLU A 49 -8.48 -5.64 8.36
C GLU A 49 -7.11 -5.90 8.99
N ASN A 50 -6.70 -5.10 9.98
CA ASN A 50 -5.44 -5.32 10.70
C ASN A 50 -5.51 -6.46 11.73
N GLU A 51 -6.66 -6.68 12.37
CA GLU A 51 -6.82 -7.66 13.47
C GLU A 51 -7.37 -9.02 13.02
N SER A 52 -8.16 -9.06 11.94
CA SER A 52 -8.88 -10.26 11.51
C SER A 52 -7.94 -11.38 11.01
N ILE A 53 -8.32 -12.62 11.34
CA ILE A 53 -7.60 -13.83 10.91
C ILE A 53 -7.56 -13.95 9.37
N THR A 54 -8.60 -13.46 8.68
CA THR A 54 -8.74 -13.49 7.23
C THR A 54 -7.58 -12.77 6.54
N PHE A 55 -7.17 -11.63 7.09
CA PHE A 55 -6.11 -10.78 6.52
C PHE A 55 -4.72 -11.10 7.08
N LYS A 56 -4.61 -11.91 8.12
CA LYS A 56 -3.33 -12.18 8.81
C LYS A 56 -2.20 -12.60 7.87
N LYS A 57 -2.46 -13.50 6.92
CA LYS A 57 -1.45 -13.96 5.94
C LYS A 57 -1.05 -12.84 4.97
N PHE A 58 -2.02 -12.06 4.51
CA PHE A 58 -1.79 -10.92 3.63
C PHE A 58 -0.98 -9.84 4.36
N ASN A 59 -1.39 -9.45 5.57
CA ASN A 59 -0.71 -8.45 6.41
C ASN A 59 0.72 -8.88 6.74
N ALA A 60 0.96 -10.17 7.03
CA ALA A 60 2.31 -10.69 7.24
C ALA A 60 3.19 -10.55 5.99
N LYS A 61 2.61 -10.78 4.81
CA LYS A 61 3.31 -10.59 3.54
C LYS A 61 3.63 -9.11 3.30
N ILE A 62 2.68 -8.21 3.50
CA ILE A 62 2.89 -6.75 3.36
C ILE A 62 4.01 -6.29 4.30
N LYS A 63 3.99 -6.70 5.58
CA LYS A 63 5.04 -6.36 6.55
C LYS A 63 6.43 -6.89 6.18
N SER A 64 6.51 -7.95 5.38
CA SER A 64 7.78 -8.51 4.90
C SER A 64 8.30 -7.89 3.60
N VAL A 65 7.47 -7.10 2.91
CA VAL A 65 7.86 -6.42 1.67
C VAL A 65 8.75 -5.23 2.04
N ASP A 66 9.93 -5.17 1.42
CA ASP A 66 10.78 -4.00 1.48
C ASP A 66 10.20 -2.92 0.55
N SER A 67 9.71 -1.82 1.13
CA SER A 67 9.09 -0.68 0.42
C SER A 67 9.96 -0.19 -0.73
N SER A 68 11.28 -0.16 -0.54
CA SER A 68 12.22 0.32 -1.56
C SER A 68 12.25 -0.61 -2.79
N ILE A 69 12.11 -1.92 -2.57
CA ILE A 69 12.02 -2.92 -3.65
C ILE A 69 10.64 -2.84 -4.33
N ALA A 70 9.57 -2.60 -3.56
CA ALA A 70 8.23 -2.45 -4.12
C ALA A 70 8.14 -1.25 -5.08
N VAL A 71 8.67 -0.10 -4.68
CA VAL A 71 8.75 1.09 -5.54
C VAL A 71 9.56 0.80 -6.80
N LEU A 72 10.72 0.16 -6.68
CA LEU A 72 11.54 -0.19 -7.84
C LEU A 72 10.76 -1.09 -8.83
N LYS A 73 10.01 -2.07 -8.33
CA LYS A 73 9.16 -2.94 -9.18
C LYS A 73 8.05 -2.16 -9.88
N ILE A 74 7.43 -1.20 -9.20
CA ILE A 74 6.41 -0.32 -9.81
C ILE A 74 7.04 0.53 -10.91
N LEU A 75 8.21 1.13 -10.66
CA LEU A 75 8.93 1.91 -11.67
C LEU A 75 9.29 1.06 -12.90
N MET A 76 9.71 -0.19 -12.68
CA MET A 76 9.97 -1.15 -13.76
C MET A 76 8.71 -1.43 -14.58
N ASP A 77 7.59 -1.75 -13.92
CA ASP A 77 6.33 -2.11 -14.57
C ASP A 77 5.73 -0.93 -15.35
N GLN A 78 5.58 0.23 -14.71
CA GLN A 78 4.96 1.41 -15.29
C GLN A 78 5.74 1.98 -16.48
N ASN A 79 7.07 1.83 -16.48
CA ASN A 79 7.94 2.32 -17.54
C ASN A 79 8.41 1.21 -18.50
N GLN A 80 7.92 -0.03 -18.32
CA GLN A 80 8.31 -1.20 -19.12
C GLN A 80 9.84 -1.44 -19.16
N LEU A 81 10.50 -1.21 -18.02
CA LEU A 81 11.95 -1.32 -17.87
C LEU A 81 12.35 -2.69 -17.32
N GLY A 82 13.37 -3.28 -17.94
CA GLY A 82 14.03 -4.49 -17.47
C GLY A 82 15.20 -4.21 -16.53
N VAL A 83 15.78 -5.28 -15.99
CA VAL A 83 16.93 -5.23 -15.06
C VAL A 83 18.20 -4.61 -15.66
N SER A 84 18.27 -4.42 -16.98
CA SER A 84 19.37 -3.74 -17.67
C SER A 84 19.25 -2.22 -17.70
N ASP A 85 18.07 -1.68 -17.38
CA ASP A 85 17.71 -0.32 -17.78
C ASP A 85 17.80 0.67 -16.60
N PHE A 86 18.57 0.31 -15.57
CA PHE A 86 18.79 1.10 -14.34
C PHE A 86 20.28 1.43 -14.12
N PRO A 87 20.89 2.25 -15.00
CA PRO A 87 22.29 2.68 -14.83
C PRO A 87 22.55 3.39 -13.49
N GLU A 88 21.54 4.02 -12.90
CA GLU A 88 21.56 4.68 -11.59
C GLU A 88 21.78 3.71 -10.41
N ILE A 89 21.45 2.44 -10.60
CA ILE A 89 21.74 1.37 -9.64
C ILE A 89 23.05 0.67 -10.03
N GLY A 90 23.29 0.51 -11.33
CA GLY A 90 24.50 -0.08 -11.88
C GLY A 90 24.23 -1.35 -12.69
N SER A 91 25.03 -2.40 -12.48
CA SER A 91 24.96 -3.61 -13.32
C SER A 91 23.65 -4.38 -13.18
N LYS A 92 23.24 -5.08 -14.24
CA LYS A 92 22.11 -6.04 -14.25
C LYS A 92 22.13 -7.03 -13.09
N SER A 93 23.33 -7.48 -12.70
CA SER A 93 23.52 -8.39 -11.55
C SER A 93 23.16 -7.73 -10.22
N LEU A 94 23.52 -6.45 -10.05
CA LEU A 94 23.20 -5.70 -8.85
C LEU A 94 21.70 -5.42 -8.74
N VAL A 95 21.07 -4.97 -9.83
CA VAL A 95 19.61 -4.75 -9.90
C VAL A 95 18.86 -6.04 -9.55
N SER A 96 19.26 -7.18 -10.14
CA SER A 96 18.68 -8.49 -9.81
C SER A 96 18.86 -8.85 -8.33
N LYS A 97 20.05 -8.65 -7.75
CA LYS A 97 20.27 -8.92 -6.31
C LYS A 97 19.39 -8.04 -5.42
N ILE A 98 19.13 -6.80 -5.81
CA ILE A 98 18.24 -5.89 -5.08
C ILE A 98 16.80 -6.38 -5.17
N LEU A 99 16.29 -6.72 -6.36
CA LEU A 99 14.92 -7.23 -6.53
C LEU A 99 14.61 -8.51 -5.74
N HIS A 100 15.64 -9.32 -5.47
CA HIS A 100 15.55 -10.54 -4.67
C HIS A 100 15.94 -10.34 -3.20
N GLY A 101 16.10 -9.10 -2.73
CA GLY A 101 16.42 -8.77 -1.33
C GLY A 101 17.81 -9.19 -0.86
N LYS A 102 18.71 -9.59 -1.78
CA LYS A 102 20.11 -9.97 -1.46
C LYS A 102 21.02 -8.75 -1.28
N ARG A 103 20.59 -7.59 -1.75
CA ARG A 103 21.23 -6.27 -1.60
C ARG A 103 20.13 -5.23 -1.38
N ARG A 104 20.48 -4.11 -0.76
CA ARG A 104 19.56 -2.99 -0.54
C ARG A 104 19.90 -1.84 -1.49
N LEU A 105 18.90 -1.02 -1.81
CA LEU A 105 19.15 0.29 -2.40
C LEU A 105 19.91 1.15 -1.39
N THR A 106 20.91 1.89 -1.86
CA THR A 106 21.58 2.92 -1.06
C THR A 106 20.81 4.24 -1.19
N VAL A 107 21.10 5.19 -0.31
CA VAL A 107 20.57 6.55 -0.42
C VAL A 107 20.93 7.17 -1.78
N ASP A 108 22.13 6.93 -2.29
CA ASP A 108 22.55 7.43 -3.60
C ASP A 108 21.74 6.82 -4.75
N HIS A 109 21.45 5.51 -4.70
CA HIS A 109 20.57 4.87 -5.69
C HIS A 109 19.17 5.50 -5.64
N ILE A 110 18.61 5.69 -4.43
CA ILE A 110 17.28 6.28 -4.24
C ILE A 110 17.25 7.70 -4.80
N ASN A 111 18.23 8.54 -4.47
CA ASN A 111 18.31 9.91 -4.98
C ASN A 111 18.40 9.95 -6.51
N ALA A 112 19.17 9.05 -7.12
CA ALA A 112 19.30 8.97 -8.56
C ALA A 112 18.00 8.48 -9.24
N LEU A 113 17.31 7.50 -8.65
CA LEU A 113 15.97 7.07 -9.09
C LEU A 113 14.96 8.22 -8.99
N CYS A 114 14.92 8.91 -7.85
CA CYS A 114 14.06 10.07 -7.64
C CYS A 114 14.27 11.14 -8.70
N LYS A 115 15.53 11.44 -9.02
CA LYS A 115 15.89 12.41 -10.08
C LYS A 115 15.43 11.97 -11.47
N ARG A 116 15.52 10.68 -11.79
CA ARG A 116 15.11 10.15 -13.10
C ARG A 116 13.59 10.16 -13.28
N PHE A 117 12.86 9.74 -12.26
CA PHE A 117 11.41 9.51 -12.34
C PHE A 117 10.57 10.68 -11.79
N GLY A 118 11.21 11.71 -11.24
CA GLY A 118 10.51 12.90 -10.72
C GLY A 118 9.66 12.61 -9.47
N ILE A 119 10.12 11.69 -8.61
CA ILE A 119 9.42 11.27 -7.40
C ILE A 119 10.18 11.69 -6.14
N GLU A 120 9.48 11.81 -5.03
CA GLU A 120 10.11 12.16 -3.75
C GLU A 120 10.73 10.93 -3.05
N PRO A 121 11.87 11.08 -2.35
CA PRO A 121 12.51 9.96 -1.64
C PRO A 121 11.62 9.29 -0.59
N ALA A 122 10.64 10.01 -0.04
CA ALA A 122 9.73 9.52 1.00
C ALA A 122 8.98 8.24 0.58
N VAL A 123 8.76 8.01 -0.72
CA VAL A 123 8.04 6.82 -1.20
C VAL A 123 8.83 5.51 -1.00
N PHE A 124 10.15 5.58 -0.82
CA PHE A 124 11.02 4.40 -0.65
C PHE A 124 11.11 3.89 0.81
N PHE A 125 10.52 4.60 1.78
CA PHE A 125 10.68 4.34 3.22
C PHE A 125 9.38 3.95 3.91
#